data_AF-A0A7W8E5J0-F1
#
_entry.id   AF-A0A7W8E5J0-F1
#
_cell.length_a   1.000
_cell.length_b   1.000
_cell.length_c   1.000
_cell.angle_alpha   90.00
_cell.angle_beta   90.00
_cell.angle_gamma   90.00
#
_symmetry.space_group_name_H-M   'P 1'
#
loop_
_entity.id
_entity.type
_entity.pdbx_description
1 polymer ?
#
loop_
_entity_poly.entity_id
_entity_poly.type
_entity_poly.pdbx_seq_one_letter_code
_entity_poly.pdbx_strand_id
1 'polypeptide(L)'
;MRHKPIFFASLALLFAASPLYAGIFQRGKVQLICHRTANEDMPENTLESLALAARMGCNVIEVDVRRTLDGVLVLNHDGYLERLTDGMGDVETTTFQELHLLDYGGWMSSRFSPMRFPTFDDALRVAREQRVDLALDLKEKGLTTQIFAALQKEGMLEHVNFGGDDGNADELNALYPAASADAVAWLGPQANKDEVEKLHALGKFVVANFSASLNEMDLPAMRAAVAAGVDTINVDYPRLGADAVGRPVEAKIAALAKATQQGSIEQRAAAIYELSLYSGFPTQAVFQTSLMDSNPRISHAAALALRTSRPAAPASVFTEALSAATVAPRQSAVWALGMMHAPITSTLIEQLHSTDAGLLKETLLAISRSPGDVPAELLLPFLERPEPAIRGAASLALAVHQPTLAATALPALLYREEQHSAEAQARRGKHKLTQAEIDPIVEEYREHMKLIHALELLSPSSGLPLLTREAFRSADDPSHVTAPLAGFGLWDRIAGDPSAVIAALSSPSREAADRAEWILVKADPSVLPALRTALTSASPALRIRLIQILAWQGDQAATPVLHALKTSDTSDVQLIDWALRTIALLHFPKENNFASAE
;
A
#
# COMPACT_ATOMS: atom_id res chain seq x y z
N MET A 1 26.30 -75.35 1.22
CA MET A 1 25.80 -74.14 0.54
C MET A 1 25.84 -72.99 1.55
N ARG A 2 26.83 -72.09 1.43
CA ARG A 2 27.06 -70.94 2.30
C ARG A 2 26.98 -69.70 1.41
N HIS A 3 26.06 -68.79 1.72
CA HIS A 3 25.88 -67.53 0.99
C HIS A 3 27.10 -66.62 1.18
N LYS A 4 27.68 -66.16 0.07
CA LYS A 4 28.71 -65.10 0.03
C LYS A 4 28.02 -63.73 -0.10
N PRO A 5 28.48 -62.68 0.59
CA PRO A 5 27.99 -61.33 0.35
C PRO A 5 28.68 -60.73 -0.89
N ILE A 6 27.90 -60.04 -1.72
CA ILE A 6 28.38 -59.26 -2.87
C ILE A 6 28.69 -57.85 -2.36
N PHE A 7 29.96 -57.45 -2.44
CA PHE A 7 30.40 -56.08 -2.23
C PHE A 7 30.15 -55.28 -3.51
N PHE A 8 29.24 -54.29 -3.45
CA PHE A 8 29.18 -53.23 -4.44
C PHE A 8 30.21 -52.15 -4.06
N ALA A 9 31.25 -52.00 -4.88
CA ALA A 9 32.16 -50.87 -4.79
C ALA A 9 31.51 -49.65 -5.47
N SER A 10 31.04 -48.71 -4.66
CA SER A 10 30.57 -47.40 -5.13
C SER A 10 31.79 -46.53 -5.45
N LEU A 11 32.09 -46.39 -6.74
CA LEU A 11 33.07 -45.42 -7.24
C LEU A 11 32.42 -44.03 -7.20
N ALA A 12 32.66 -43.28 -6.11
CA ALA A 12 32.28 -41.87 -6.04
C ALA A 12 33.29 -41.03 -6.85
N LEU A 13 32.91 -40.68 -8.08
CA LEU A 13 33.56 -39.59 -8.81
C LEU A 13 33.16 -38.27 -8.14
N LEU A 14 34.05 -37.74 -7.31
CA LEU A 14 34.02 -36.35 -6.87
C LEU A 14 34.41 -35.46 -8.05
N PHE A 15 33.42 -35.00 -8.82
CA PHE A 15 33.55 -33.71 -9.50
C PHE A 15 33.38 -32.63 -8.44
N ALA A 16 34.47 -32.27 -7.76
CA ALA A 16 34.58 -30.96 -7.16
C ALA A 16 34.82 -29.96 -8.31
N ALA A 17 33.77 -29.63 -9.04
CA ALA A 17 33.74 -28.34 -9.70
C ALA A 17 33.64 -27.32 -8.57
N SER A 18 34.77 -26.74 -8.17
CA SER A 18 34.74 -25.48 -7.43
C SER A 18 33.81 -24.55 -8.23
N PRO A 19 32.73 -23.99 -7.65
CA PRO A 19 32.01 -22.96 -8.37
C PRO A 19 33.03 -21.86 -8.64
N LEU A 20 33.38 -21.68 -9.91
CA LEU A 20 33.97 -20.42 -10.35
C LEU A 20 32.89 -19.39 -10.02
N TYR A 21 33.04 -18.74 -8.87
CA TYR A 21 32.25 -17.58 -8.51
C TYR A 21 32.52 -16.53 -9.58
N ALA A 22 31.52 -16.30 -10.43
CA ALA A 22 31.51 -15.15 -11.31
C ALA A 22 31.03 -13.98 -10.47
N GLY A 23 31.76 -12.87 -10.42
CA GLY A 23 31.22 -11.65 -9.84
C GLY A 23 29.99 -11.16 -10.63
N ILE A 24 29.47 -9.99 -10.27
CA ILE A 24 28.24 -9.47 -10.89
C ILE A 24 28.45 -9.06 -12.36
N PHE A 25 29.70 -8.91 -12.79
CA PHE A 25 30.03 -8.51 -14.15
C PHE A 25 30.17 -9.69 -15.11
N GLN A 26 29.40 -9.66 -16.19
CA GLN A 26 29.27 -10.73 -17.18
C GLN A 26 29.91 -10.32 -18.51
N ARG A 27 30.90 -11.08 -18.98
CA ARG A 27 31.54 -10.85 -20.29
C ARG A 27 30.70 -11.42 -21.44
N GLY A 28 30.81 -10.81 -22.63
CA GLY A 28 30.24 -11.31 -23.89
C GLY A 28 29.06 -10.49 -24.44
N LYS A 29 28.38 -9.71 -23.59
CA LYS A 29 27.50 -8.61 -24.01
C LYS A 29 27.85 -7.39 -23.19
N VAL A 30 27.87 -6.22 -23.81
CA VAL A 30 28.18 -4.98 -23.10
C VAL A 30 27.06 -4.70 -22.07
N GLN A 31 27.44 -4.59 -20.81
CA GLN A 31 26.52 -4.31 -19.70
C GLN A 31 26.26 -2.80 -19.57
N LEU A 32 25.27 -2.46 -18.75
CA LEU A 32 24.95 -1.09 -18.37
C LEU A 32 24.88 -0.98 -16.86
N ILE A 33 25.64 -0.04 -16.31
CA ILE A 33 25.57 0.38 -14.92
C ILE A 33 24.78 1.70 -14.87
N CYS A 34 23.88 1.79 -13.90
CA CYS A 34 23.03 2.93 -13.66
C CYS A 34 23.46 3.62 -12.37
N HIS A 35 23.98 4.85 -12.45
CA HIS A 35 24.42 5.59 -11.28
C HIS A 35 23.21 6.13 -10.50
N ARG A 36 23.13 5.79 -9.21
CA ARG A 36 22.05 6.18 -8.28
C ARG A 36 20.65 5.92 -8.80
N THR A 37 20.38 4.70 -9.28
CA THR A 37 19.12 4.36 -9.98
C THR A 37 18.92 5.17 -11.26
N ALA A 38 17.70 5.33 -11.79
CA ALA A 38 17.47 6.18 -12.95
C ALA A 38 17.34 7.66 -12.54
N ASN A 39 18.39 8.21 -11.89
CA ASN A 39 18.41 9.52 -11.23
C ASN A 39 18.00 10.71 -12.11
N GLU A 40 18.22 10.63 -13.42
CA GLU A 40 17.80 11.68 -14.38
C GLU A 40 16.35 11.50 -14.89
N ASP A 41 15.76 10.32 -14.73
CA ASP A 41 14.39 10.01 -15.16
C ASP A 41 13.37 10.07 -14.00
N MET A 42 13.81 9.72 -12.79
CA MET A 42 13.03 9.65 -11.55
C MET A 42 13.89 10.02 -10.33
N PRO A 43 13.29 10.45 -9.20
CA PRO A 43 14.04 10.83 -8.00
C PRO A 43 15.01 9.73 -7.59
N GLU A 44 16.28 10.11 -7.43
CA GLU A 44 17.38 9.19 -7.14
C GLU A 44 17.12 8.34 -5.89
N ASN A 45 17.70 7.13 -5.85
CA ASN A 45 17.60 6.19 -4.74
C ASN A 45 16.17 5.76 -4.33
N THR A 46 15.12 6.07 -5.10
CA THR A 46 13.77 5.52 -4.85
C THR A 46 13.62 4.09 -5.35
N LEU A 47 12.70 3.33 -4.74
CA LEU A 47 12.37 1.97 -5.21
C LEU A 47 11.82 2.00 -6.64
N GLU A 48 11.01 3.01 -6.97
CA GLU A 48 10.46 3.19 -8.32
C GLU A 48 11.54 3.52 -9.34
N SER A 49 12.53 4.35 -9.00
CA SER A 49 13.65 4.66 -9.90
C SER A 49 14.56 3.44 -10.11
N LEU A 50 14.82 2.64 -9.08
CA LEU A 50 15.53 1.35 -9.20
C LEU A 50 14.78 0.42 -10.15
N ALA A 51 13.46 0.29 -9.95
CA ALA A 51 12.62 -0.57 -10.77
C ALA A 51 12.53 -0.06 -12.23
N LEU A 52 12.58 1.26 -12.46
CA LEU A 52 12.61 1.85 -13.80
C LEU A 52 13.95 1.59 -14.50
N ALA A 53 15.08 1.80 -13.81
CA ALA A 53 16.42 1.49 -14.34
C ALA A 53 16.52 0.03 -14.81
N ALA A 54 16.05 -0.92 -14.00
CA ALA A 54 15.99 -2.33 -14.39
C ALA A 54 15.14 -2.55 -15.66
N ARG A 55 13.98 -1.88 -15.76
CA ARG A 55 13.08 -1.96 -16.93
C ARG A 55 13.66 -1.33 -18.19
N MET A 56 14.51 -0.31 -18.05
CA MET A 56 15.29 0.30 -19.13
C MET A 56 16.48 -0.58 -19.55
N GLY A 57 16.78 -1.63 -18.78
CA GLY A 57 17.73 -2.67 -19.13
C GLY A 57 19.01 -2.63 -18.30
N CYS A 58 19.16 -1.74 -17.33
CA CYS A 58 20.36 -1.72 -16.49
C CYS A 58 20.63 -3.09 -15.88
N ASN A 59 21.88 -3.53 -15.97
CA ASN A 59 22.32 -4.82 -15.45
C ASN A 59 22.71 -4.70 -13.98
N VAL A 60 23.41 -3.61 -13.67
CA VAL A 60 23.83 -3.24 -12.33
C VAL A 60 23.27 -1.86 -12.03
N ILE A 61 22.73 -1.67 -10.83
CA ILE A 61 22.18 -0.39 -10.39
C ILE A 61 22.89 0.04 -9.13
N GLU A 62 23.45 1.23 -9.14
CA GLU A 62 24.05 1.81 -7.95
C GLU A 62 22.98 2.36 -7.01
N VAL A 63 23.16 2.11 -5.72
CA VAL A 63 22.35 2.68 -4.63
C VAL A 63 23.26 3.15 -3.50
N ASP A 64 22.86 4.24 -2.84
CA ASP A 64 23.60 4.90 -1.77
C ASP A 64 23.03 4.51 -0.41
N VAL A 65 23.83 3.91 0.47
CA VAL A 65 23.36 3.37 1.76
C VAL A 65 23.84 4.22 2.93
N ARG A 66 22.90 4.57 3.82
CA ARG A 66 23.11 5.28 5.09
C ARG A 66 22.35 4.60 6.22
N ARG A 67 22.60 5.00 7.47
CA ARG A 67 21.90 4.51 8.66
C ARG A 67 21.20 5.64 9.40
N THR A 68 20.00 5.35 9.89
CA THR A 68 19.20 6.25 10.74
C THR A 68 19.67 6.22 12.20
N LEU A 69 19.14 7.14 13.02
CA LEU A 69 19.40 7.18 14.47
C LEU A 69 19.09 5.86 15.18
N ASP A 70 18.01 5.19 14.78
CA ASP A 70 17.55 3.91 15.32
C ASP A 70 18.17 2.69 14.62
N GLY A 71 19.17 2.90 13.75
CA GLY A 71 19.99 1.83 13.18
C GLY A 71 19.40 1.15 11.94
N VAL A 72 18.38 1.74 11.31
CA VAL A 72 17.78 1.21 10.07
C VAL A 72 18.62 1.66 8.86
N LEU A 73 18.92 0.73 7.96
CA LEU A 73 19.59 1.05 6.69
C LEU A 73 18.59 1.60 5.68
N VAL A 74 18.90 2.77 5.12
CA VAL A 74 18.06 3.50 4.16
C VAL A 74 18.86 3.85 2.92
N LEU A 75 18.16 4.12 1.80
CA LEU A 75 18.82 4.69 0.64
C LEU A 75 18.76 6.22 0.69
N ASN A 76 19.92 6.87 0.74
CA ASN A 76 20.04 8.31 0.59
C ASN A 76 21.48 8.70 0.24
N HIS A 77 21.64 9.52 -0.80
CA HIS A 77 22.97 9.98 -1.18
C HIS A 77 23.55 10.96 -0.15
N ASP A 78 22.76 11.96 0.25
CA ASP A 78 23.24 13.05 1.11
C ASP A 78 23.16 12.69 2.59
N GLY A 79 24.05 13.29 3.40
CA GLY A 79 23.95 13.18 4.85
C GLY A 79 22.77 13.96 5.43
N TYR A 80 22.37 15.04 4.75
CA TYR A 80 21.29 15.93 5.14
C TYR A 80 20.03 15.72 4.26
N LEU A 81 18.88 16.17 4.74
CA LEU A 81 17.56 15.85 4.18
C LEU A 81 17.02 16.88 3.16
N GLU A 82 17.49 18.12 3.23
CA GLU A 82 16.88 19.30 2.58
C GLU A 82 16.95 19.27 1.04
N ARG A 83 17.91 18.57 0.43
CA ARG A 83 17.99 18.49 -1.04
C ARG A 83 16.99 17.51 -1.62
N LEU A 84 16.75 16.40 -0.92
CA LEU A 84 16.07 15.22 -1.45
C LEU A 84 14.70 14.97 -0.82
N THR A 85 14.31 15.77 0.16
CA THR A 85 13.04 15.63 0.88
C THR A 85 12.41 16.99 1.22
N ASP A 86 11.23 16.95 1.82
CA ASP A 86 10.59 18.08 2.49
C ASP A 86 10.96 18.21 3.99
N GLY A 87 11.93 17.42 4.47
CA GLY A 87 12.45 17.44 5.84
C GLY A 87 13.68 18.33 6.05
N MET A 88 14.24 18.29 7.25
CA MET A 88 15.44 19.05 7.64
C MET A 88 16.32 18.27 8.61
N GLY A 89 17.61 18.59 8.63
CA GLY A 89 18.61 17.93 9.48
C GLY A 89 19.25 16.70 8.83
N ASP A 90 19.95 15.92 9.65
CA ASP A 90 20.79 14.81 9.19
C ASP A 90 20.10 13.45 9.33
N VAL A 91 20.31 12.57 8.34
CA VAL A 91 19.79 11.19 8.32
C VAL A 91 20.21 10.43 9.58
N GLU A 92 21.48 10.54 9.97
CA GLU A 92 22.07 9.81 11.11
C GLU A 92 21.50 10.22 12.47
N THR A 93 20.86 11.39 12.55
CA THR A 93 20.22 11.92 13.77
C THR A 93 18.69 11.82 13.75
N THR A 94 18.14 11.21 12.70
CA THR A 94 16.69 11.08 12.49
C THR A 94 16.29 9.61 12.54
N THR A 95 15.20 9.25 13.23
CA THR A 95 14.71 7.86 13.24
C THR A 95 14.04 7.50 11.91
N PHE A 96 13.98 6.21 11.56
CA PHE A 96 13.27 5.80 10.35
C PHE A 96 11.77 6.16 10.39
N GLN A 97 11.14 6.16 11.57
CA GLN A 97 9.74 6.57 11.70
C GLN A 97 9.53 8.04 11.32
N GLU A 98 10.48 8.91 11.66
CA GLU A 98 10.45 10.32 11.25
C GLU A 98 10.68 10.45 9.74
N LEU A 99 11.66 9.74 9.18
CA LEU A 99 11.90 9.73 7.73
C LEU A 99 10.70 9.21 6.93
N HIS A 100 9.96 8.24 7.47
CA HIS A 100 8.78 7.67 6.82
C HIS A 100 7.63 8.68 6.63
N LEU A 101 7.66 9.80 7.35
CA LEU A 101 6.67 10.87 7.22
C LEU A 101 7.00 11.86 6.09
N LEU A 102 8.21 11.83 5.55
CA LEU A 102 8.70 12.78 4.54
C LEU A 102 8.36 12.34 3.11
N ASP A 103 8.22 13.31 2.22
CA ASP A 103 8.16 13.10 0.77
C ASP A 103 9.56 13.06 0.17
N TYR A 104 9.96 11.89 -0.36
CA TYR A 104 11.27 11.63 -0.95
C TYR A 104 11.32 11.89 -2.48
N GLY A 105 10.25 12.43 -3.09
CA GLY A 105 10.16 12.61 -4.55
C GLY A 105 9.78 14.01 -5.03
N GLY A 106 9.07 14.79 -4.19
CA GLY A 106 8.54 16.10 -4.58
C GLY A 106 9.59 17.13 -5.02
N TRP A 107 10.83 17.01 -4.53
CA TRP A 107 11.95 17.89 -4.89
C TRP A 107 12.26 17.91 -6.39
N MET A 108 12.07 16.79 -7.09
CA MET A 108 12.32 16.70 -8.53
C MET A 108 11.14 17.25 -9.33
N SER A 109 9.91 16.93 -8.91
CA SER A 109 8.66 17.42 -9.51
C SER A 109 7.46 16.99 -8.69
N SER A 110 6.40 17.80 -8.67
CA SER A 110 5.12 17.46 -8.04
C SER A 110 4.48 16.17 -8.58
N ARG A 111 4.83 15.72 -9.80
CA ARG A 111 4.35 14.42 -10.34
C ARG A 111 4.91 13.21 -9.60
N PHE A 112 5.98 13.39 -8.83
CA PHE A 112 6.60 12.35 -8.04
C PHE A 112 6.10 12.35 -6.59
N SER A 113 5.50 13.43 -6.13
CA SER A 113 4.96 13.56 -4.78
C SER A 113 3.64 12.78 -4.57
N PRO A 114 3.44 12.13 -3.41
CA PRO A 114 4.48 11.75 -2.45
C PRO A 114 5.21 10.46 -2.88
N MET A 115 6.52 10.38 -2.65
CA MET A 115 7.28 9.13 -2.65
C MET A 115 7.76 8.80 -1.25
N ARG A 116 7.81 7.51 -0.92
CA ARG A 116 8.24 7.05 0.40
C ARG A 116 9.75 6.99 0.49
N PHE A 117 10.28 7.33 1.67
CA PHE A 117 11.67 7.09 2.00
C PHE A 117 11.98 5.58 1.99
N PRO A 118 12.95 5.11 1.17
CA PRO A 118 13.18 3.68 0.95
C PRO A 118 14.16 3.07 1.96
N THR A 119 13.85 1.85 2.41
CA THR A 119 14.80 1.02 3.18
C THR A 119 15.72 0.24 2.25
N PHE A 120 16.92 -0.09 2.74
CA PHE A 120 17.83 -0.96 2.01
C PHE A 120 17.26 -2.37 1.79
N ASP A 121 16.58 -2.94 2.78
CA ASP A 121 15.91 -4.26 2.67
C ASP A 121 14.89 -4.29 1.52
N ASP A 122 14.09 -3.23 1.37
CA ASP A 122 13.13 -3.14 0.27
C ASP A 122 13.84 -2.99 -1.09
N ALA A 123 14.94 -2.24 -1.15
CA ALA A 123 15.74 -2.11 -2.36
C ALA A 123 16.33 -3.47 -2.81
N LEU A 124 16.86 -4.26 -1.87
CA LEU A 124 17.33 -5.62 -2.13
C LEU A 124 16.21 -6.52 -2.67
N ARG A 125 15.00 -6.42 -2.10
CA ARG A 125 13.83 -7.17 -2.58
C ARG A 125 13.47 -6.78 -4.01
N VAL A 126 13.41 -5.48 -4.31
CA VAL A 126 13.12 -5.00 -5.68
C VAL A 126 14.20 -5.46 -6.65
N ALA A 127 15.48 -5.34 -6.30
CA ALA A 127 16.58 -5.80 -7.14
C ALA A 127 16.47 -7.30 -7.47
N ARG A 128 16.18 -8.14 -6.48
CA ARG A 128 15.94 -9.58 -6.66
C ARG A 128 14.75 -9.87 -7.57
N GLU A 129 13.63 -9.17 -7.37
CA GLU A 129 12.42 -9.33 -8.17
C GLU A 129 12.65 -8.90 -9.63
N GLN A 130 13.41 -7.83 -9.84
CA GLN A 130 13.80 -7.33 -11.17
C GLN A 130 14.96 -8.10 -11.80
N ARG A 131 15.65 -8.95 -11.03
CA ARG A 131 16.84 -9.72 -11.44
C ARG A 131 17.97 -8.83 -11.95
N VAL A 132 18.30 -7.82 -11.15
CA VAL A 132 19.42 -6.91 -11.37
C VAL A 132 20.39 -7.00 -10.20
N ASP A 133 21.66 -6.81 -10.48
CA ASP A 133 22.70 -6.72 -9.46
C ASP A 133 22.79 -5.28 -8.94
N LEU A 134 23.37 -5.08 -7.74
CA LEU A 134 23.53 -3.75 -7.15
C LEU A 134 25.00 -3.37 -6.95
N ALA A 135 25.31 -2.11 -7.24
CA ALA A 135 26.51 -1.46 -6.74
C ALA A 135 26.18 -0.66 -5.49
N LEU A 136 26.77 -1.04 -4.37
CA LEU A 136 26.47 -0.41 -3.09
C LEU A 136 27.50 0.69 -2.82
N ASP A 137 27.10 1.94 -2.86
CA ASP A 137 27.92 3.06 -2.39
C ASP A 137 27.61 3.33 -0.91
N LEU A 138 28.61 3.09 -0.06
CA LEU A 138 28.45 3.08 1.39
C LEU A 138 28.94 4.39 2.00
N LYS A 139 27.98 5.25 2.38
CA LYS A 139 28.24 6.66 2.70
C LYS A 139 28.70 6.97 4.12
N GLU A 140 28.80 5.95 4.98
CA GLU A 140 29.20 6.11 6.38
C GLU A 140 29.86 4.85 6.92
N LYS A 141 30.78 5.00 7.87
CA LYS A 141 31.57 3.88 8.42
C LYS A 141 30.78 2.99 9.38
N GLY A 142 31.17 1.71 9.47
CA GLY A 142 30.68 0.79 10.49
C GLY A 142 29.34 0.11 10.16
N LEU A 143 28.98 0.07 8.87
CA LEU A 143 27.77 -0.60 8.39
C LEU A 143 27.97 -2.07 8.03
N THR A 144 29.23 -2.53 7.94
CA THR A 144 29.66 -3.86 7.48
C THR A 144 28.77 -5.01 7.95
N THR A 145 28.53 -5.13 9.26
CA THR A 145 27.75 -6.25 9.82
C THR A 145 26.27 -6.18 9.44
N GLN A 146 25.68 -4.98 9.41
CA GLN A 146 24.27 -4.80 9.09
C GLN A 146 24.01 -5.07 7.61
N ILE A 147 24.89 -4.56 6.73
CA ILE A 147 24.81 -4.79 5.28
C ILE A 147 24.92 -6.29 4.98
N PHE A 148 25.91 -6.97 5.55
CA PHE A 148 26.09 -8.40 5.34
C PHE A 148 24.87 -9.21 5.79
N ALA A 149 24.30 -8.88 6.95
CA ALA A 149 23.08 -9.53 7.45
C ALA A 149 21.87 -9.29 6.53
N ALA A 150 21.68 -8.07 6.03
CA ALA A 150 20.61 -7.73 5.09
C ALA A 150 20.76 -8.51 3.76
N LEU A 151 21.97 -8.57 3.21
CA LEU A 151 22.27 -9.32 1.99
C LEU A 151 22.02 -10.82 2.15
N GLN A 152 22.40 -11.41 3.30
CA GLN A 152 22.10 -12.80 3.61
C GLN A 152 20.60 -13.07 3.71
N LYS A 153 19.90 -12.21 4.46
CA LYS A 153 18.45 -12.31 4.67
C LYS A 153 17.69 -12.29 3.34
N GLU A 154 18.06 -11.39 2.42
CA GLU A 154 17.38 -11.25 1.13
C GLU A 154 18.00 -12.10 0.00
N GLY A 155 19.05 -12.89 0.28
CA GLY A 155 19.68 -13.77 -0.70
C GLY A 155 20.41 -13.04 -1.83
N MET A 156 20.99 -11.87 -1.55
CA MET A 156 21.62 -10.97 -2.52
C MET A 156 23.16 -10.95 -2.44
N LEU A 157 23.78 -11.78 -1.60
CA LEU A 157 25.25 -11.80 -1.43
C LEU A 157 26.03 -12.00 -2.74
N GLU A 158 25.52 -12.79 -3.68
CA GLU A 158 26.16 -13.05 -4.98
C GLU A 158 25.77 -12.03 -6.07
N HIS A 159 24.97 -11.03 -5.70
CA HIS A 159 24.33 -10.07 -6.61
C HIS A 159 24.67 -8.62 -6.27
N VAL A 160 25.76 -8.40 -5.54
CA VAL A 160 26.23 -7.06 -5.19
C VAL A 160 27.75 -6.91 -5.35
N ASN A 161 28.19 -5.69 -5.65
CA ASN A 161 29.56 -5.25 -5.42
C ASN A 161 29.57 -4.05 -4.46
N PHE A 162 30.68 -3.89 -3.74
CA PHE A 162 30.85 -2.81 -2.75
C PHE A 162 31.72 -1.71 -3.34
N GLY A 163 31.19 -0.50 -3.41
CA GLY A 163 31.87 0.73 -3.81
C GLY A 163 31.93 1.76 -2.68
N GLY A 164 32.47 2.94 -3.00
CA GLY A 164 32.59 4.08 -2.09
C GLY A 164 34.01 4.28 -1.54
N ASP A 165 34.41 5.55 -1.42
CA ASP A 165 35.76 5.98 -0.99
C ASP A 165 35.92 6.05 0.55
N ASP A 166 34.84 5.78 1.31
CA ASP A 166 34.80 5.96 2.76
C ASP A 166 35.41 4.79 3.57
N GLY A 167 35.96 3.77 2.89
CA GLY A 167 36.71 2.67 3.51
C GLY A 167 35.90 1.46 4.00
N ASN A 168 34.56 1.48 3.89
CA ASN A 168 33.72 0.31 4.21
C ASN A 168 33.81 -0.80 3.16
N ALA A 169 34.01 -0.43 1.90
CA ALA A 169 34.15 -1.39 0.82
C ALA A 169 35.30 -2.34 1.10
N ASP A 170 36.42 -1.85 1.64
CA ASP A 170 37.58 -2.68 2.00
C ASP A 170 37.28 -3.71 3.10
N GLU A 171 36.54 -3.32 4.15
CA GLU A 171 36.15 -4.24 5.22
C GLU A 171 35.18 -5.32 4.74
N LEU A 172 34.17 -4.93 3.95
CA LEU A 172 33.22 -5.87 3.36
C LEU A 172 33.88 -6.78 2.31
N ASN A 173 34.82 -6.25 1.54
CA ASN A 173 35.63 -7.02 0.60
C ASN A 173 36.56 -7.98 1.35
N ALA A 174 37.05 -7.65 2.54
CA ALA A 174 37.80 -8.59 3.37
C ALA A 174 36.90 -9.71 3.94
N LEU A 175 35.67 -9.36 4.36
CA LEU A 175 34.69 -10.32 4.88
C LEU A 175 34.13 -11.24 3.78
N TYR A 176 33.91 -10.69 2.58
CA TYR A 176 33.36 -11.38 1.43
C TYR A 176 34.11 -11.01 0.14
N PRO A 177 35.33 -11.55 -0.06
CA PRO A 177 36.18 -11.21 -1.21
C PRO A 177 35.55 -11.53 -2.57
N ALA A 178 34.57 -12.45 -2.61
CA ALA A 178 33.88 -12.83 -3.83
C ALA A 178 33.08 -11.66 -4.46
N ALA A 179 32.58 -10.71 -3.67
CA ALA A 179 31.88 -9.52 -4.21
C ALA A 179 32.81 -8.54 -4.96
N SER A 180 34.12 -8.67 -4.77
CA SER A 180 35.15 -7.90 -5.50
C SER A 180 36.08 -8.79 -6.31
N ALA A 181 35.61 -9.98 -6.71
CA ALA A 181 36.35 -10.87 -7.59
C ALA A 181 36.55 -10.26 -8.99
N ASP A 182 35.69 -9.33 -9.40
CA ASP A 182 35.79 -8.65 -10.67
C ASP A 182 36.91 -7.60 -10.62
N ALA A 183 38.01 -7.87 -11.30
CA ALA A 183 39.12 -6.94 -11.43
C ALA A 183 38.74 -5.78 -12.37
N VAL A 184 37.98 -4.81 -11.88
CA VAL A 184 37.46 -3.69 -12.69
C VAL A 184 38.55 -2.64 -12.98
N ALA A 185 38.49 -2.05 -14.18
CA ALA A 185 39.27 -0.87 -14.57
C ALA A 185 38.34 0.18 -15.18
N TRP A 186 38.44 1.41 -14.70
CA TRP A 186 37.60 2.53 -15.12
C TRP A 186 38.35 3.40 -16.13
N LEU A 187 37.70 3.68 -17.26
CA LEU A 187 38.15 4.63 -18.28
C LEU A 187 37.17 5.79 -18.37
N GLY A 188 37.64 6.95 -18.80
CA GLY A 188 36.78 8.10 -19.09
C GLY A 188 36.04 7.97 -20.43
N PRO A 189 35.25 8.99 -20.81
CA PRO A 189 34.45 9.00 -22.05
C PRO A 189 35.23 8.82 -23.36
N GLN A 190 36.54 9.05 -23.33
CA GLN A 190 37.44 8.94 -24.49
C GLN A 190 38.12 7.55 -24.60
N ALA A 191 37.58 6.54 -23.92
CA ALA A 191 38.08 5.16 -23.98
C ALA A 191 38.27 4.70 -25.43
N ASN A 192 39.49 4.32 -25.78
CA ASN A 192 39.82 3.83 -27.11
C ASN A 192 40.23 2.35 -27.10
N LYS A 193 40.19 1.75 -28.28
CA LYS A 193 40.40 0.32 -28.47
C LYS A 193 41.75 -0.17 -27.92
N ASP A 194 42.82 0.58 -28.13
CA ASP A 194 44.16 0.17 -27.71
C ASP A 194 44.28 0.12 -26.18
N GLU A 195 43.63 1.05 -25.46
CA GLU A 195 43.58 1.05 -23.99
C GLU A 195 42.74 -0.12 -23.46
N VAL A 196 41.57 -0.35 -24.06
CA VAL A 196 40.68 -1.45 -23.70
C VAL A 196 41.38 -2.80 -23.89
N GLU A 197 42.01 -3.03 -25.05
CA GLU A 197 42.73 -4.27 -25.35
C GLU A 197 43.89 -4.52 -24.38
N LYS A 198 44.63 -3.46 -23.97
CA LYS A 198 45.68 -3.57 -22.95
C LYS A 198 45.11 -4.01 -21.60
N LEU A 199 44.01 -3.41 -21.16
CA LEU A 199 43.37 -3.75 -19.89
C LEU A 199 42.77 -5.16 -19.92
N HIS A 200 42.15 -5.57 -21.03
CA HIS A 200 41.70 -6.93 -21.25
C HIS A 200 42.83 -7.95 -21.21
N ALA A 201 43.99 -7.63 -21.79
CA ALA A 201 45.18 -8.50 -21.71
C ALA A 201 45.71 -8.66 -20.27
N LEU A 202 45.41 -7.71 -19.38
CA LEU A 202 45.66 -7.80 -17.93
C LEU A 202 44.54 -8.50 -17.15
N GLY A 203 43.52 -9.05 -17.84
CA GLY A 203 42.37 -9.72 -17.24
C GLY A 203 41.34 -8.76 -16.65
N LYS A 204 41.44 -7.45 -16.89
CA LYS A 204 40.54 -6.46 -16.30
C LYS A 204 39.17 -6.44 -16.98
N PHE A 205 38.12 -6.15 -16.20
CA PHE A 205 36.79 -5.82 -16.69
C PHE A 205 36.70 -4.30 -16.88
N VAL A 206 36.47 -3.83 -18.11
CA VAL A 206 36.65 -2.43 -18.47
C VAL A 206 35.31 -1.70 -18.49
N VAL A 207 35.19 -0.68 -17.64
CA VAL A 207 34.05 0.23 -17.55
C VAL A 207 34.42 1.56 -18.19
N ALA A 208 33.63 2.05 -19.15
CA ALA A 208 33.69 3.45 -19.54
C ALA A 208 32.68 4.28 -18.74
N ASN A 209 33.18 5.26 -17.98
CA ASN A 209 32.36 6.13 -17.16
C ASN A 209 31.89 7.36 -17.94
N PHE A 210 30.57 7.52 -18.03
CA PHE A 210 29.92 8.74 -18.52
C PHE A 210 29.16 9.46 -17.40
N SER A 211 28.99 8.83 -16.24
CA SER A 211 28.27 9.41 -15.12
C SER A 211 29.08 10.49 -14.40
N ALA A 212 28.39 11.48 -13.83
CA ALA A 212 28.96 12.65 -13.16
C ALA A 212 30.04 13.33 -14.02
N SER A 213 29.78 13.45 -15.32
CA SER A 213 30.73 13.94 -16.32
C SER A 213 30.07 14.88 -17.32
N LEU A 214 30.86 15.76 -17.94
CA LEU A 214 30.37 16.63 -19.02
C LEU A 214 29.91 15.87 -20.28
N ASN A 215 30.10 14.55 -20.34
CA ASN A 215 29.72 13.66 -21.45
C ASN A 215 28.53 12.75 -21.10
N GLU A 216 27.83 12.99 -20.00
CA GLU A 216 26.69 12.18 -19.52
C GLU A 216 25.57 11.97 -20.55
N MET A 217 25.41 12.90 -21.50
CA MET A 217 24.46 12.82 -22.61
C MET A 217 25.09 12.54 -23.99
N ASP A 218 26.38 12.23 -24.07
CA ASP A 218 27.11 12.05 -25.33
C ASP A 218 26.94 10.64 -25.91
N LEU A 219 25.78 10.39 -26.54
CA LEU A 219 25.47 9.10 -27.17
C LEU A 219 26.51 8.67 -28.23
N PRO A 220 27.03 9.55 -29.11
CA PRO A 220 28.14 9.18 -30.00
C PRO A 220 29.38 8.66 -29.27
N ALA A 221 29.81 9.31 -28.18
CA ALA A 221 30.94 8.84 -27.39
C ALA A 221 30.65 7.51 -26.68
N MET A 222 29.44 7.32 -26.14
CA MET A 222 29.03 6.03 -25.57
C MET A 222 29.11 4.91 -26.61
N ARG A 223 28.57 5.13 -27.81
CA ARG A 223 28.66 4.16 -28.92
C ARG A 223 30.10 3.92 -29.36
N ALA A 224 30.96 4.95 -29.34
CA ALA A 224 32.38 4.81 -29.63
C ALA A 224 33.11 3.94 -28.59
N ALA A 225 32.83 4.13 -27.30
CA ALA A 225 33.37 3.29 -26.22
C ALA A 225 32.90 1.83 -26.36
N VAL A 226 31.61 1.61 -26.64
CA VAL A 226 31.06 0.28 -26.95
C VAL A 226 31.79 -0.35 -28.15
N ALA A 227 32.02 0.41 -29.23
CA ALA A 227 32.75 -0.06 -30.40
C ALA A 227 34.26 -0.29 -30.13
N ALA A 228 34.84 0.42 -29.16
CA ALA A 228 36.20 0.20 -28.67
C ALA A 228 36.34 -1.10 -27.87
N GLY A 229 35.22 -1.74 -27.49
CA GLY A 229 35.19 -3.07 -26.88
C GLY A 229 35.11 -3.07 -25.36
N VAL A 230 34.70 -1.97 -24.72
CA VAL A 230 34.48 -1.95 -23.26
C VAL A 230 33.48 -3.03 -22.84
N ASP A 231 33.63 -3.58 -21.63
CA ASP A 231 32.72 -4.61 -21.13
C ASP A 231 31.41 -3.99 -20.59
N THR A 232 31.44 -2.74 -20.14
CA THR A 232 30.26 -2.01 -19.67
C THR A 232 30.42 -0.49 -19.81
N ILE A 233 29.30 0.23 -19.74
CA ILE A 233 29.27 1.68 -19.60
C ILE A 233 28.49 2.06 -18.33
N ASN A 234 28.95 3.10 -17.63
CA ASN A 234 28.25 3.68 -16.48
C ASN A 234 27.60 5.02 -16.88
N VAL A 235 26.31 5.21 -16.57
CA VAL A 235 25.52 6.36 -17.04
C VAL A 235 24.56 6.89 -15.97
N ASP A 236 24.27 8.19 -16.04
CA ASP A 236 23.12 8.84 -15.37
C ASP A 236 21.84 8.80 -16.22
N TYR A 237 21.97 8.58 -17.53
CA TYR A 237 20.86 8.48 -18.48
C TYR A 237 20.71 7.06 -19.04
N PRO A 238 20.00 6.15 -18.34
CA PRO A 238 19.85 4.75 -18.73
C PRO A 238 19.28 4.57 -20.12
N ARG A 239 18.37 5.46 -20.51
CA ARG A 239 17.78 5.48 -21.85
C ARG A 239 18.83 5.62 -22.95
N LEU A 240 19.80 6.53 -22.79
CA LEU A 240 20.90 6.72 -23.73
C LEU A 240 21.88 5.54 -23.69
N GLY A 241 22.22 5.07 -22.49
CA GLY A 241 23.10 3.92 -22.32
C GLY A 241 22.52 2.63 -22.94
N ALA A 242 21.22 2.40 -22.78
CA ALA A 242 20.52 1.28 -23.40
C ALA A 242 20.55 1.35 -24.93
N ASP A 243 20.40 2.53 -25.53
CA ASP A 243 20.60 2.73 -26.96
C ASP A 243 22.05 2.42 -27.36
N ALA A 244 23.03 2.98 -26.64
CA ALA A 244 24.45 2.81 -26.94
C ALA A 244 24.88 1.33 -26.98
N VAL A 245 24.35 0.50 -26.08
CA VAL A 245 24.64 -0.95 -26.03
C VAL A 245 23.71 -1.79 -26.90
N GLY A 246 22.91 -1.16 -27.78
CA GLY A 246 22.13 -1.83 -28.82
C GLY A 246 20.77 -2.39 -28.39
N ARG A 247 20.20 -1.88 -27.28
CA ARG A 247 18.89 -2.29 -26.73
C ARG A 247 18.00 -1.08 -26.41
N PRO A 248 17.69 -0.23 -27.41
CA PRO A 248 16.95 1.02 -27.18
C PRO A 248 15.61 0.76 -26.49
N VAL A 249 15.34 1.53 -25.43
CA VAL A 249 14.12 1.40 -24.61
C VAL A 249 12.87 1.65 -25.46
N GLU A 250 12.95 2.55 -26.43
CA GLU A 250 11.88 2.90 -27.37
C GLU A 250 11.43 1.70 -28.20
N ALA A 251 12.33 0.80 -28.59
CA ALA A 251 11.96 -0.39 -29.34
C ALA A 251 11.14 -1.35 -28.47
N LYS A 252 11.49 -1.50 -27.19
CA LYS A 252 10.72 -2.29 -26.22
C LYS A 252 9.34 -1.67 -25.97
N ILE A 253 9.29 -0.36 -25.75
CA ILE A 253 8.03 0.39 -25.58
C ILE A 253 7.13 0.27 -26.81
N ALA A 254 7.67 0.41 -28.02
CA ALA A 254 6.92 0.26 -29.26
C ALA A 254 6.36 -1.16 -29.43
N ALA A 255 7.14 -2.18 -29.08
CA ALA A 255 6.69 -3.57 -29.08
C ALA A 255 5.55 -3.81 -28.08
N LEU A 256 5.67 -3.28 -26.86
CA LEU A 256 4.61 -3.33 -25.85
C LEU A 256 3.35 -2.60 -26.30
N ALA A 257 3.48 -1.40 -26.86
CA ALA A 257 2.38 -0.62 -27.39
C ALA A 257 1.61 -1.40 -28.47
N LYS A 258 2.32 -2.08 -29.39
CA LYS A 258 1.68 -2.98 -30.37
C LYS A 258 0.97 -4.16 -29.70
N ALA A 259 1.57 -4.75 -28.66
CA ALA A 259 0.99 -5.87 -27.93
C ALA A 259 -0.28 -5.49 -27.16
N THR A 260 -0.48 -4.22 -26.78
CA THR A 260 -1.77 -3.77 -26.20
C THR A 260 -2.96 -3.94 -27.15
N GLN A 261 -2.71 -4.04 -28.46
CA GLN A 261 -3.73 -4.13 -29.50
C GLN A 261 -3.86 -5.53 -30.12
N GLN A 262 -2.97 -6.47 -29.79
CA GLN A 262 -2.87 -7.77 -30.48
C GLN A 262 -2.72 -8.93 -29.50
N GLY A 263 -3.31 -10.08 -29.84
CA GLY A 263 -3.26 -11.29 -29.02
C GLY A 263 -4.47 -11.49 -28.10
N SER A 264 -4.32 -12.38 -27.14
CA SER A 264 -5.35 -12.68 -26.13
C SER A 264 -5.61 -11.48 -25.20
N ILE A 265 -6.77 -11.47 -24.55
CA ILE A 265 -7.12 -10.44 -23.57
C ILE A 265 -6.07 -10.38 -22.45
N GLU A 266 -5.58 -11.54 -22.01
CA GLU A 266 -4.54 -11.68 -20.98
C GLU A 266 -3.24 -11.01 -21.42
N GLN A 267 -2.79 -11.27 -22.65
CA GLN A 267 -1.55 -10.70 -23.20
C GLN A 267 -1.67 -9.19 -23.37
N ARG A 268 -2.80 -8.71 -23.87
CA ARG A 268 -3.06 -7.28 -24.07
C ARG A 268 -3.11 -6.53 -22.73
N ALA A 269 -3.80 -7.08 -21.73
CA ALA A 269 -3.84 -6.50 -20.38
C ALA A 269 -2.46 -6.49 -19.73
N ALA A 270 -1.69 -7.59 -19.83
CA ALA A 270 -0.33 -7.65 -19.34
C ALA A 270 0.60 -6.62 -20.02
N ALA A 271 0.45 -6.42 -21.33
CA ALA A 271 1.18 -5.39 -22.05
C ALA A 271 0.84 -3.96 -21.59
N ILE A 272 -0.45 -3.69 -21.29
CA ILE A 272 -0.87 -2.40 -20.72
C ILE A 272 -0.22 -2.19 -19.35
N TYR A 273 -0.25 -3.19 -18.47
CA TYR A 273 0.36 -3.09 -17.14
C TYR A 273 1.87 -2.90 -17.23
N GLU A 274 2.58 -3.69 -18.03
CA GLU A 274 4.03 -3.53 -18.21
C GLU A 274 4.37 -2.15 -18.78
N LEU A 275 3.62 -1.69 -19.79
CA LEU A 275 3.84 -0.38 -20.40
C LEU A 275 3.58 0.77 -19.41
N SER A 276 2.66 0.59 -18.44
CA SER A 276 2.36 1.61 -17.42
C SER A 276 3.51 1.86 -16.44
N LEU A 277 4.49 0.96 -16.40
CA LEU A 277 5.67 1.05 -15.53
C LEU A 277 6.80 1.88 -16.16
N TYR A 278 6.66 2.29 -17.42
CA TYR A 278 7.58 3.20 -18.12
C TYR A 278 7.18 4.66 -17.91
N SER A 279 7.33 5.13 -16.67
CA SER A 279 7.09 6.55 -16.33
C SER A 279 8.01 7.48 -17.13
N GLY A 280 7.52 8.68 -17.47
CA GLY A 280 8.27 9.65 -18.28
C GLY A 280 8.22 9.43 -19.80
N PHE A 281 7.71 8.28 -20.27
CA PHE A 281 7.49 8.03 -21.70
C PHE A 281 6.07 8.44 -22.16
N PRO A 282 5.88 8.79 -23.45
CA PRO A 282 4.58 9.22 -23.98
C PRO A 282 3.62 8.04 -24.23
N THR A 283 3.31 7.27 -23.18
CA THR A 283 2.50 6.04 -23.26
C THR A 283 1.00 6.28 -23.10
N GLN A 284 0.59 7.45 -22.57
CA GLN A 284 -0.82 7.74 -22.26
C GLN A 284 -1.76 7.61 -23.46
N ALA A 285 -1.34 8.00 -24.67
CA ALA A 285 -2.16 7.87 -25.87
C ALA A 285 -2.52 6.40 -26.19
N VAL A 286 -1.62 5.46 -25.88
CA VAL A 286 -1.87 4.01 -26.03
C VAL A 286 -2.95 3.55 -25.04
N PHE A 287 -2.88 4.04 -23.80
CA PHE A 287 -3.88 3.72 -22.78
C PHE A 287 -5.22 4.40 -23.08
N GLN A 288 -5.26 5.63 -23.57
CA GLN A 288 -6.50 6.29 -24.01
C GLN A 288 -7.20 5.50 -25.13
N THR A 289 -6.42 4.99 -26.09
CA THR A 289 -6.96 4.10 -27.13
C THR A 289 -7.52 2.81 -26.53
N SER A 290 -6.79 2.20 -25.58
CA SER A 290 -7.19 0.95 -24.93
C SER A 290 -8.35 1.12 -23.94
N LEU A 291 -8.54 2.30 -23.37
CA LEU A 291 -9.67 2.65 -22.51
C LEU A 291 -10.99 2.50 -23.27
N MET A 292 -10.98 2.81 -24.57
CA MET A 292 -12.14 2.71 -25.46
C MET A 292 -12.43 1.28 -25.96
N ASP A 293 -11.66 0.28 -25.51
CA ASP A 293 -11.88 -1.12 -25.87
C ASP A 293 -13.20 -1.65 -25.28
N SER A 294 -13.93 -2.45 -26.05
CA SER A 294 -15.21 -3.03 -25.62
C SER A 294 -15.07 -4.16 -24.60
N ASN A 295 -13.86 -4.70 -24.42
CA ASN A 295 -13.56 -5.68 -23.40
C ASN A 295 -13.32 -5.00 -22.04
N PRO A 296 -14.07 -5.36 -20.99
CA PRO A 296 -13.98 -4.71 -19.68
C PRO A 296 -12.60 -4.86 -19.04
N ARG A 297 -11.89 -5.98 -19.26
CA ARG A 297 -10.56 -6.19 -18.67
C ARG A 297 -9.50 -5.28 -19.30
N ILE A 298 -9.57 -5.07 -20.62
CA ILE A 298 -8.65 -4.17 -21.34
C ILE A 298 -8.93 -2.72 -20.97
N SER A 299 -10.20 -2.33 -21.03
CA SER A 299 -10.62 -0.97 -20.70
C SER A 299 -10.25 -0.60 -19.26
N HIS A 300 -10.49 -1.51 -18.30
CA HIS A 300 -10.15 -1.27 -16.90
C HIS A 300 -8.63 -1.25 -16.65
N ALA A 301 -7.87 -2.15 -17.29
CA ALA A 301 -6.40 -2.11 -17.21
C ALA A 301 -5.85 -0.76 -17.72
N ALA A 302 -6.41 -0.23 -18.80
CA ALA A 302 -6.04 1.07 -19.35
C ALA A 302 -6.46 2.24 -18.44
N ALA A 303 -7.64 2.16 -17.81
CA ALA A 303 -8.09 3.16 -16.84
C ALA A 303 -7.15 3.22 -15.63
N LEU A 304 -6.73 2.06 -15.11
CA LEU A 304 -5.73 1.99 -14.04
C LEU A 304 -4.39 2.58 -14.49
N ALA A 305 -3.89 2.20 -15.67
CA ALA A 305 -2.63 2.71 -16.21
C ALA A 305 -2.64 4.24 -16.38
N LEU A 306 -3.75 4.83 -16.86
CA LEU A 306 -3.91 6.28 -16.97
C LEU A 306 -3.94 6.96 -15.59
N ARG A 307 -4.62 6.36 -14.62
CA ARG A 307 -4.71 6.88 -13.25
C ARG A 307 -3.35 6.86 -12.54
N THR A 308 -2.56 5.80 -12.72
CA THR A 308 -1.26 5.63 -12.07
C THR A 308 -0.10 6.19 -12.90
N SER A 309 -0.36 6.74 -14.08
CA SER A 309 0.65 7.40 -14.91
C SER A 309 1.28 8.57 -14.15
N ARG A 310 2.54 8.89 -14.48
CA ARG A 310 3.23 10.07 -13.98
C ARG A 310 3.68 10.94 -15.18
N PRO A 311 3.08 12.11 -15.43
CA PRO A 311 1.97 12.71 -14.66
C PRO A 311 0.66 11.92 -14.81
N ALA A 312 -0.24 12.04 -13.82
CA ALA A 312 -1.54 11.39 -13.85
C ALA A 312 -2.39 11.97 -14.99
N ALA A 313 -3.20 11.11 -15.63
CA ALA A 313 -4.13 11.58 -16.65
C ALA A 313 -5.20 12.51 -16.05
N PRO A 314 -5.53 13.64 -16.69
CA PRO A 314 -6.57 14.53 -16.19
C PRO A 314 -7.96 13.88 -16.28
N ALA A 315 -8.88 14.31 -15.41
CA ALA A 315 -10.24 13.78 -15.36
C ALA A 315 -10.97 13.85 -16.71
N SER A 316 -10.65 14.85 -17.55
CA SER A 316 -11.25 15.02 -18.88
C SER A 316 -11.10 13.80 -19.79
N VAL A 317 -10.00 13.05 -19.67
CA VAL A 317 -9.76 11.82 -20.43
C VAL A 317 -10.85 10.78 -20.13
N PHE A 318 -11.24 10.66 -18.86
CA PHE A 318 -12.28 9.73 -18.45
C PHE A 318 -13.67 10.29 -18.75
N THR A 319 -13.88 11.60 -18.58
CA THR A 319 -15.14 12.26 -18.95
C THR A 319 -15.48 12.06 -20.42
N GLU A 320 -14.51 12.13 -21.32
CA GLU A 320 -14.71 11.86 -22.76
C GLU A 320 -15.13 10.40 -23.02
N ALA A 321 -14.55 9.45 -22.28
CA ALA A 321 -14.87 8.02 -22.42
C ALA A 321 -16.29 7.65 -21.92
N LEU A 322 -16.97 8.52 -21.16
CA LEU A 322 -18.37 8.34 -20.78
C LEU A 322 -19.33 8.36 -21.98
N SER A 323 -18.91 8.92 -23.11
CA SER A 323 -19.67 8.97 -24.36
C SER A 323 -19.44 7.74 -25.25
N ALA A 324 -18.69 6.73 -24.80
CA ALA A 324 -18.39 5.55 -25.59
C ALA A 324 -19.65 4.73 -25.93
N ALA A 325 -19.69 4.15 -27.13
CA ALA A 325 -20.81 3.36 -27.60
C ALA A 325 -21.04 2.07 -26.80
N THR A 326 -19.98 1.50 -26.21
CA THR A 326 -20.05 0.26 -25.42
C THR A 326 -20.00 0.55 -23.92
N VAL A 327 -20.42 -0.41 -23.08
CA VAL A 327 -20.50 -0.23 -21.63
C VAL A 327 -19.12 -0.22 -20.96
N ALA A 328 -18.19 -1.06 -21.43
CA ALA A 328 -16.89 -1.26 -20.77
C ALA A 328 -16.05 0.04 -20.60
N PRO A 329 -15.88 0.91 -21.61
CA PRO A 329 -15.18 2.19 -21.46
C PRO A 329 -15.87 3.12 -20.46
N ARG A 330 -17.20 3.20 -20.53
CA ARG A 330 -18.00 4.05 -19.64
C ARG A 330 -17.85 3.59 -18.20
N GLN A 331 -17.95 2.29 -17.94
CA GLN A 331 -17.80 1.73 -16.60
C GLN A 331 -16.39 1.95 -16.04
N SER A 332 -15.35 1.74 -16.84
CA SER A 332 -13.96 1.98 -16.42
C SER A 332 -13.67 3.46 -16.18
N ALA A 333 -14.25 4.35 -16.98
CA ALA A 333 -14.15 5.79 -16.82
C ALA A 333 -14.86 6.29 -15.56
N VAL A 334 -16.08 5.81 -15.29
CA VAL A 334 -16.82 6.10 -14.06
C VAL A 334 -16.02 5.66 -12.82
N TRP A 335 -15.49 4.43 -12.84
CA TRP A 335 -14.61 3.94 -11.77
C TRP A 335 -13.42 4.88 -11.55
N ALA A 336 -12.73 5.30 -12.63
CA ALA A 336 -11.58 6.19 -12.53
C ALA A 336 -11.96 7.56 -11.95
N LEU A 337 -13.06 8.16 -12.41
CA LEU A 337 -13.56 9.44 -11.89
C LEU A 337 -13.90 9.36 -10.40
N GLY A 338 -14.56 8.28 -9.96
CA GLY A 338 -14.87 8.05 -8.54
C GLY A 338 -13.64 7.84 -7.66
N MET A 339 -12.61 7.18 -8.19
CA MET A 339 -11.31 7.02 -7.52
C MET A 339 -10.51 8.32 -7.44
N MET A 340 -10.69 9.21 -8.41
CA MET A 340 -10.08 10.54 -8.43
C MET A 340 -10.83 11.55 -7.56
N HIS A 341 -12.00 11.22 -7.01
CA HIS A 341 -12.90 12.18 -6.39
C HIS A 341 -13.21 13.36 -7.33
N ALA A 342 -13.34 13.08 -8.64
CA ALA A 342 -13.57 14.10 -9.64
C ALA A 342 -14.94 14.77 -9.45
N PRO A 343 -15.09 16.08 -9.67
CA PRO A 343 -16.37 16.77 -9.57
C PRO A 343 -17.45 16.13 -10.45
N ILE A 344 -18.69 16.15 -9.97
CA ILE A 344 -19.84 15.61 -10.71
C ILE A 344 -20.10 16.47 -11.95
N THR A 345 -20.16 15.82 -13.11
CA THR A 345 -20.48 16.44 -14.40
C THR A 345 -21.85 15.97 -14.90
N SER A 346 -22.44 16.71 -15.84
CA SER A 346 -23.68 16.28 -16.52
C SER A 346 -23.50 14.93 -17.22
N THR A 347 -22.34 14.69 -17.84
CA THR A 347 -22.01 13.42 -18.52
C THR A 347 -21.92 12.22 -17.57
N LEU A 348 -21.53 12.44 -16.31
CA LEU A 348 -21.57 11.41 -15.27
C LEU A 348 -23.03 11.14 -14.84
N ILE A 349 -23.82 12.20 -14.63
CA ILE A 349 -25.24 12.08 -14.29
C ILE A 349 -26.02 11.35 -15.39
N GLU A 350 -25.71 11.60 -16.67
CA GLU A 350 -26.33 10.89 -17.80
C GLU A 350 -26.17 9.37 -17.72
N GLN A 351 -25.11 8.85 -17.08
CA GLN A 351 -24.90 7.41 -16.93
C GLN A 351 -25.93 6.76 -16.00
N LEU A 352 -26.63 7.53 -15.15
CA LEU A 352 -27.75 7.04 -14.34
C LEU A 352 -28.95 6.58 -15.20
N HIS A 353 -29.03 6.96 -16.47
CA HIS A 353 -30.06 6.46 -17.39
C HIS A 353 -29.71 5.11 -18.03
N SER A 354 -28.54 4.55 -17.74
CA SER A 354 -28.13 3.26 -18.26
C SER A 354 -29.08 2.13 -17.81
N THR A 355 -29.33 1.16 -18.69
CA THR A 355 -30.02 -0.09 -18.32
C THR A 355 -29.07 -1.16 -17.80
N ASP A 356 -27.75 -0.96 -17.95
CA ASP A 356 -26.73 -1.88 -17.45
C ASP A 356 -26.52 -1.70 -15.95
N ALA A 357 -26.81 -2.76 -15.19
CA ALA A 357 -26.74 -2.75 -13.72
C ALA A 357 -25.32 -2.54 -13.18
N GLY A 358 -24.29 -3.02 -13.90
CA GLY A 358 -22.89 -2.85 -13.51
C GLY A 358 -22.44 -1.40 -13.61
N LEU A 359 -22.75 -0.75 -14.74
CA LEU A 359 -22.51 0.67 -14.95
C LEU A 359 -23.31 1.54 -13.97
N LEU A 360 -24.59 1.23 -13.73
CA LEU A 360 -25.39 1.97 -12.74
C LEU A 360 -24.78 1.91 -11.35
N LYS A 361 -24.40 0.71 -10.89
CA LYS A 361 -23.74 0.52 -9.59
C LYS A 361 -22.46 1.35 -9.49
N GLU A 362 -21.60 1.26 -10.50
CA GLU A 362 -20.33 2.00 -10.53
C GLU A 362 -20.57 3.51 -10.55
N THR A 363 -21.60 3.98 -11.26
CA THR A 363 -21.96 5.40 -11.36
C THR A 363 -22.39 5.96 -10.01
N LEU A 364 -23.24 5.23 -9.29
CA LEU A 364 -23.68 5.63 -7.95
C LEU A 364 -22.53 5.62 -6.95
N LEU A 365 -21.62 4.64 -7.04
CA LEU A 365 -20.40 4.62 -6.22
C LEU A 365 -19.49 5.81 -6.53
N ALA A 366 -19.28 6.15 -7.80
CA ALA A 366 -18.52 7.33 -8.19
C ALA A 366 -19.16 8.61 -7.65
N ILE A 367 -20.47 8.79 -7.85
CA ILE A 367 -21.23 9.94 -7.31
C ILE A 367 -21.07 10.04 -5.79
N SER A 368 -21.13 8.93 -5.06
CA SER A 368 -20.96 8.94 -3.59
C SER A 368 -19.59 9.43 -3.11
N ARG A 369 -18.60 9.53 -3.99
CA ARG A 369 -17.24 9.97 -3.67
C ARG A 369 -16.90 11.32 -4.29
N SER A 370 -17.75 11.83 -5.17
CA SER A 370 -17.50 13.01 -6.00
C SER A 370 -18.11 14.27 -5.37
N PRO A 371 -17.39 15.40 -5.35
CA PRO A 371 -17.94 16.67 -4.92
C PRO A 371 -18.91 17.23 -5.95
N GLY A 372 -19.92 17.97 -5.47
CA GLY A 372 -21.01 18.54 -6.25
C GLY A 372 -22.36 18.26 -5.59
N ASP A 373 -23.43 18.79 -6.18
CA ASP A 373 -24.80 18.55 -5.70
C ASP A 373 -25.54 17.63 -6.67
N VAL A 374 -26.15 16.57 -6.15
CA VAL A 374 -27.05 15.69 -6.92
C VAL A 374 -28.46 15.78 -6.34
N PRO A 375 -29.46 16.25 -7.12
CA PRO A 375 -30.84 16.30 -6.67
C PRO A 375 -31.40 14.93 -6.27
N ALA A 376 -32.25 14.91 -5.24
CA ALA A 376 -32.83 13.70 -4.69
C ALA A 376 -33.63 12.88 -5.70
N GLU A 377 -34.34 13.54 -6.62
CA GLU A 377 -35.17 12.91 -7.66
C GLU A 377 -34.36 12.02 -8.61
N LEU A 378 -33.05 12.27 -8.75
CA LEU A 378 -32.16 11.45 -9.54
C LEU A 378 -31.66 10.21 -8.78
N LEU A 379 -31.69 10.21 -7.44
CA LEU A 379 -31.13 9.13 -6.61
C LEU A 379 -32.22 8.22 -6.03
N LEU A 380 -33.35 8.79 -5.62
CA LEU A 380 -34.45 8.06 -4.96
C LEU A 380 -34.95 6.83 -5.74
N PRO A 381 -35.15 6.87 -7.07
CA PRO A 381 -35.63 5.71 -7.81
C PRO A 381 -34.73 4.48 -7.68
N PHE A 382 -33.43 4.69 -7.42
CA PHE A 382 -32.46 3.59 -7.29
C PHE A 382 -32.58 2.82 -5.97
N LEU A 383 -33.23 3.39 -4.95
CA LEU A 383 -33.52 2.68 -3.69
C LEU A 383 -34.60 1.59 -3.85
N GLU A 384 -35.38 1.63 -4.93
CA GLU A 384 -36.46 0.68 -5.20
C GLU A 384 -36.13 -0.30 -6.34
N ARG A 385 -34.88 -0.28 -6.84
CA ARG A 385 -34.39 -1.23 -7.85
C ARG A 385 -34.37 -2.65 -7.28
N PRO A 386 -34.63 -3.70 -8.09
CA PRO A 386 -34.60 -5.08 -7.60
C PRO A 386 -33.18 -5.55 -7.24
N GLU A 387 -32.13 -4.96 -7.81
CA GLU A 387 -30.74 -5.32 -7.55
C GLU A 387 -30.25 -4.71 -6.22
N PRO A 388 -29.90 -5.51 -5.19
CA PRO A 388 -29.37 -4.99 -3.92
C PRO A 388 -28.16 -4.10 -4.14
N ALA A 389 -27.30 -4.49 -5.09
CA ALA A 389 -26.06 -3.79 -5.39
C ALA A 389 -26.25 -2.34 -5.86
N ILE A 390 -27.39 -2.06 -6.50
CA ILE A 390 -27.78 -0.70 -6.90
C ILE A 390 -28.33 0.05 -5.69
N ARG A 391 -29.18 -0.58 -4.87
CA ARG A 391 -29.76 0.04 -3.66
C ARG A 391 -28.67 0.46 -2.67
N GLY A 392 -27.68 -0.39 -2.41
CA GLY A 392 -26.56 -0.08 -1.52
C GLY A 392 -25.68 1.06 -2.04
N ALA A 393 -25.36 1.06 -3.33
CA ALA A 393 -24.61 2.17 -3.95
C ALA A 393 -25.39 3.50 -3.94
N ALA A 394 -26.69 3.45 -4.23
CA ALA A 394 -27.58 4.61 -4.17
C ALA A 394 -27.73 5.16 -2.76
N SER A 395 -27.70 4.31 -1.74
CA SER A 395 -27.77 4.73 -0.34
C SER A 395 -26.57 5.58 0.06
N LEU A 396 -25.36 5.20 -0.38
CA LEU A 396 -24.15 6.00 -0.19
C LEU A 396 -24.24 7.35 -0.90
N ALA A 397 -24.64 7.35 -2.17
CA ALA A 397 -24.83 8.59 -2.93
C ALA A 397 -25.86 9.51 -2.27
N LEU A 398 -26.99 8.97 -1.82
CA LEU A 398 -28.04 9.74 -1.16
C LEU A 398 -27.58 10.31 0.19
N ALA A 399 -26.81 9.57 0.97
CA ALA A 399 -26.29 10.06 2.26
C ALA A 399 -25.35 11.25 2.08
N VAL A 400 -24.51 11.22 1.05
CA VAL A 400 -23.56 12.32 0.75
C VAL A 400 -24.28 13.54 0.19
N HIS A 401 -25.18 13.34 -0.78
CA HIS A 401 -25.77 14.46 -1.55
C HIS A 401 -27.09 14.96 -0.99
N GLN A 402 -27.82 14.13 -0.23
CA GLN A 402 -29.16 14.41 0.29
C GLN A 402 -29.31 13.88 1.73
N PRO A 403 -28.46 14.31 2.69
CA PRO A 403 -28.34 13.69 4.02
C PRO A 403 -29.65 13.70 4.81
N THR A 404 -30.43 14.78 4.76
CA THR A 404 -31.72 14.88 5.46
C THR A 404 -32.73 13.84 4.97
N LEU A 405 -32.73 13.58 3.66
CA LEU A 405 -33.63 12.60 3.06
C LEU A 405 -33.12 11.18 3.26
N ALA A 406 -31.80 10.97 3.20
CA ALA A 406 -31.18 9.70 3.56
C ALA A 406 -31.53 9.28 5.00
N ALA A 407 -31.48 10.21 5.96
CA ALA A 407 -31.84 9.96 7.35
C ALA A 407 -33.27 9.44 7.54
N THR A 408 -34.20 9.76 6.62
CA THR A 408 -35.59 9.30 6.69
C THR A 408 -35.83 8.04 5.85
N ALA A 409 -35.21 7.92 4.66
CA ALA A 409 -35.45 6.83 3.73
C ALA A 409 -34.66 5.55 4.08
N LEU A 410 -33.39 5.68 4.46
CA LEU A 410 -32.49 4.52 4.60
C LEU A 410 -32.88 3.56 5.74
N PRO A 411 -33.39 4.02 6.90
CA PRO A 411 -33.87 3.10 7.94
C PRO A 411 -34.91 2.09 7.47
N ALA A 412 -35.91 2.55 6.70
CA ALA A 412 -36.98 1.69 6.22
C ALA A 412 -36.47 0.71 5.16
N LEU A 413 -35.53 1.14 4.32
CA LEU A 413 -34.88 0.28 3.35
C LEU A 413 -34.04 -0.80 4.06
N LEU A 414 -33.17 -0.42 5.00
CA LEU A 414 -32.34 -1.36 5.76
C LEU A 414 -33.20 -2.44 6.44
N TYR A 415 -34.28 -2.03 7.11
CA TYR A 415 -35.20 -2.97 7.73
C TYR A 415 -35.79 -3.96 6.72
N ARG A 416 -36.20 -3.48 5.53
CA ARG A 416 -36.75 -4.32 4.46
C ARG A 416 -35.72 -5.35 3.96
N GLU A 417 -34.48 -4.93 3.76
CA GLU A 417 -33.39 -5.80 3.29
C GLU A 417 -33.06 -6.90 4.29
N GLU A 418 -33.02 -6.57 5.58
CA GLU A 418 -32.78 -7.56 6.65
C GLU A 418 -33.91 -8.61 6.72
N GLN A 419 -35.16 -8.18 6.60
CA GLN A 419 -36.31 -9.11 6.58
C GLN A 419 -36.23 -10.04 5.37
N HIS A 420 -35.91 -9.50 4.20
CA HIS A 420 -35.73 -10.29 2.99
C HIS A 420 -34.64 -11.37 3.17
N SER A 421 -33.48 -10.98 3.69
CA SER A 421 -32.37 -11.91 3.92
C SER A 421 -32.72 -13.00 4.95
N ALA A 422 -33.45 -12.64 6.01
CA ALA A 422 -33.91 -13.59 7.02
C ALA A 422 -34.93 -14.58 6.47
N GLU A 423 -35.89 -14.14 5.67
CA GLU A 423 -36.82 -15.03 4.98
C GLU A 423 -36.10 -15.97 4.01
N ALA A 424 -35.15 -15.45 3.24
CA ALA A 424 -34.34 -16.24 2.32
C ALA A 424 -33.53 -17.32 3.07
N GLN A 425 -32.93 -16.96 4.20
CA GLN A 425 -32.22 -17.90 5.08
C GLN A 425 -33.17 -18.97 5.64
N ALA A 426 -34.37 -18.59 6.08
CA ALA A 426 -35.36 -19.53 6.63
C ALA A 426 -35.81 -20.56 5.57
N ARG A 427 -36.04 -20.12 4.32
CA ARG A 427 -36.43 -21.00 3.20
C ARG A 427 -35.31 -21.99 2.81
N ARG A 428 -34.05 -21.57 2.92
CA ARG A 428 -32.88 -22.36 2.49
C ARG A 428 -32.57 -23.56 3.41
N GLY A 429 -32.90 -23.47 4.69
CA GLY A 429 -32.64 -24.54 5.68
C GLY A 429 -31.15 -24.74 6.01
N LYS A 430 -30.81 -25.89 6.61
CA LYS A 430 -29.47 -26.18 7.20
C LYS A 430 -28.61 -27.13 6.36
N HIS A 431 -28.50 -26.90 5.05
CA HIS A 431 -27.61 -27.69 4.19
C HIS A 431 -26.31 -26.94 3.88
N LYS A 432 -25.30 -27.66 3.36
CA LYS A 432 -24.02 -27.06 2.97
C LYS A 432 -24.17 -26.32 1.63
N LEU A 433 -23.88 -25.02 1.64
CA LEU A 433 -24.01 -24.16 0.46
C LEU A 433 -22.92 -24.43 -0.58
N THR A 434 -23.31 -24.35 -1.85
CA THR A 434 -22.41 -24.28 -2.99
C THR A 434 -21.90 -22.84 -3.19
N GLN A 435 -20.81 -22.66 -3.95
CA GLN A 435 -20.28 -21.32 -4.22
C GLN A 435 -21.30 -20.41 -4.92
N ALA A 436 -22.06 -20.97 -5.88
CA ALA A 436 -23.11 -20.24 -6.60
C ALA A 436 -24.25 -19.76 -5.69
N GLU A 437 -24.48 -20.42 -4.55
CA GLU A 437 -25.43 -19.98 -3.52
C GLU A 437 -24.79 -18.99 -2.54
N ILE A 438 -23.49 -19.11 -2.28
CA ILE A 438 -22.74 -18.21 -1.39
C ILE A 438 -22.60 -16.82 -2.01
N ASP A 439 -22.24 -16.73 -3.28
CA ASP A 439 -21.97 -15.45 -3.97
C ASP A 439 -23.09 -14.41 -3.81
N PRO A 440 -24.37 -14.71 -4.08
CA PRO A 440 -25.45 -13.73 -3.91
C PRO A 440 -25.71 -13.36 -2.44
N ILE A 441 -25.51 -14.29 -1.51
CA ILE A 441 -25.64 -14.02 -0.06
C ILE A 441 -24.56 -13.02 0.38
N VAL A 442 -23.32 -13.25 -0.07
CA VAL A 442 -22.20 -12.35 0.24
C VAL A 442 -22.44 -10.97 -0.36
N GLU A 443 -22.97 -10.87 -1.58
CA GLU A 443 -23.31 -9.58 -2.17
C GLU A 443 -24.41 -8.88 -1.34
N GLU A 444 -25.51 -9.55 -0.99
CA GLU A 444 -26.57 -8.97 -0.13
C GLU A 444 -26.01 -8.40 1.19
N TYR A 445 -25.15 -9.17 1.88
CA TYR A 445 -24.50 -8.66 3.09
C TYR A 445 -23.64 -7.43 2.84
N ARG A 446 -22.85 -7.38 1.75
CA ARG A 446 -22.06 -6.18 1.40
C ARG A 446 -22.96 -4.96 1.21
N GLU A 447 -24.16 -5.14 0.67
CA GLU A 447 -25.08 -4.03 0.48
C GLU A 447 -25.67 -3.55 1.81
N HIS A 448 -25.99 -4.45 2.73
CA HIS A 448 -26.36 -4.06 4.11
C HIS A 448 -25.25 -3.24 4.79
N MET A 449 -23.99 -3.62 4.59
CA MET A 449 -22.85 -2.86 5.11
C MET A 449 -22.82 -1.44 4.54
N LYS A 450 -23.09 -1.26 3.24
CA LYS A 450 -23.15 0.08 2.62
C LYS A 450 -24.30 0.92 3.17
N LEU A 451 -25.45 0.32 3.49
CA LEU A 451 -26.55 1.04 4.14
C LEU A 451 -26.16 1.54 5.54
N ILE A 452 -25.49 0.72 6.35
CA ILE A 452 -24.96 1.16 7.64
C ILE A 452 -23.92 2.28 7.43
N HIS A 453 -23.00 2.10 6.50
CA HIS A 453 -22.00 3.12 6.19
C HIS A 453 -22.63 4.43 5.72
N ALA A 454 -23.72 4.37 4.95
CA ALA A 454 -24.48 5.55 4.56
C ALA A 454 -25.06 6.30 5.78
N LEU A 455 -25.48 5.60 6.83
CA LEU A 455 -25.87 6.23 8.10
C LEU A 455 -24.69 6.89 8.82
N GLU A 456 -23.49 6.31 8.73
CA GLU A 456 -22.25 6.88 9.31
C GLU A 456 -21.78 8.17 8.63
N LEU A 457 -22.15 8.37 7.36
CA LEU A 457 -21.85 9.58 6.60
C LEU A 457 -22.76 10.77 6.97
N LEU A 458 -23.87 10.52 7.67
CA LEU A 458 -24.78 11.58 8.10
C LEU A 458 -24.14 12.43 9.20
N SER A 459 -24.62 13.66 9.36
CA SER A 459 -24.22 14.52 10.46
C SER A 459 -24.50 13.85 11.82
N PRO A 460 -23.74 14.16 12.88
CA PRO A 460 -23.96 13.57 14.19
C PRO A 460 -25.40 13.69 14.70
N SER A 461 -26.09 14.80 14.42
CA SER A 461 -27.48 15.03 14.84
C SER A 461 -28.50 14.09 14.21
N SER A 462 -28.22 13.57 13.01
CA SER A 462 -29.12 12.66 12.29
C SER A 462 -28.62 11.22 12.32
N GLY A 463 -27.30 11.00 12.19
CA GLY A 463 -26.68 9.68 12.14
C GLY A 463 -26.64 8.98 13.49
N LEU A 464 -26.24 9.67 14.57
CA LEU A 464 -26.07 9.03 15.89
C LEU A 464 -27.35 8.38 16.41
N PRO A 465 -28.54 9.02 16.37
CA PRO A 465 -29.77 8.37 16.83
C PRO A 465 -30.11 7.12 16.01
N LEU A 466 -29.85 7.15 14.70
CA LEU A 466 -30.12 6.01 13.81
C LEU A 466 -29.16 4.86 14.09
N LEU A 467 -27.85 5.13 14.11
CA LEU A 467 -26.83 4.14 14.45
C LEU A 467 -27.05 3.55 15.85
N THR A 468 -27.40 4.38 16.83
CA THR A 468 -27.74 3.94 18.20
C THR A 468 -28.92 2.99 18.18
N ARG A 469 -29.99 3.34 17.46
CA ARG A 469 -31.17 2.46 17.33
C ARG A 469 -30.77 1.13 16.71
N GLU A 470 -30.08 1.15 15.57
CA GLU A 470 -29.66 -0.08 14.87
C GLU A 470 -28.71 -0.93 15.74
N ALA A 471 -27.76 -0.29 16.42
CA ALA A 471 -26.80 -0.96 17.29
C ALA A 471 -27.42 -1.62 18.52
N PHE A 472 -28.65 -1.29 18.92
CA PHE A 472 -29.28 -1.90 20.10
C PHE A 472 -30.63 -2.55 19.79
N ARG A 473 -30.87 -2.92 18.52
CA ARG A 473 -31.99 -3.81 18.14
C ARG A 473 -31.88 -5.18 18.84
N SER A 474 -33.05 -5.80 19.06
CA SER A 474 -33.18 -7.08 19.78
C SER A 474 -32.40 -8.21 19.09
N ALA A 475 -32.03 -9.24 19.86
CA ALA A 475 -31.40 -10.45 19.32
C ALA A 475 -32.35 -11.31 18.47
N ASP A 476 -33.66 -11.16 18.65
CA ASP A 476 -34.69 -11.87 17.86
C ASP A 476 -35.00 -11.19 16.51
N ASP A 477 -34.34 -10.07 16.22
CA ASP A 477 -34.49 -9.28 15.02
C ASP A 477 -33.41 -9.66 13.98
N PRO A 478 -33.69 -9.62 12.66
CA PRO A 478 -32.74 -10.08 11.64
C PRO A 478 -31.47 -9.22 11.47
N SER A 479 -31.29 -8.17 12.29
CA SER A 479 -30.13 -7.27 12.32
C SER A 479 -28.82 -7.87 12.86
N HIS A 480 -28.70 -9.19 12.94
CA HIS A 480 -27.50 -9.88 13.46
C HIS A 480 -26.16 -9.45 12.81
N VAL A 481 -26.17 -9.05 11.53
CA VAL A 481 -24.98 -8.52 10.84
C VAL A 481 -24.86 -7.00 10.92
N THR A 482 -25.97 -6.29 10.83
CA THR A 482 -26.01 -4.81 10.74
C THR A 482 -25.82 -4.14 12.09
N ALA A 483 -26.34 -4.73 13.17
CA ALA A 483 -26.28 -4.15 14.50
C ALA A 483 -24.83 -4.10 15.08
N PRO A 484 -23.96 -5.12 14.89
CA PRO A 484 -22.54 -4.99 15.19
C PRO A 484 -21.84 -3.88 14.40
N LEU A 485 -22.16 -3.74 13.10
CA LEU A 485 -21.57 -2.70 12.25
C LEU A 485 -21.99 -1.30 12.71
N ALA A 486 -23.28 -1.12 13.06
CA ALA A 486 -23.75 0.12 13.65
C ALA A 486 -23.03 0.43 14.97
N GLY A 487 -22.73 -0.59 15.78
CA GLY A 487 -21.91 -0.44 16.98
C GLY A 487 -20.48 0.05 16.69
N PHE A 488 -19.83 -0.46 15.63
CA PHE A 488 -18.55 0.07 15.15
C PHE A 488 -18.66 1.53 14.71
N GLY A 489 -19.78 1.91 14.09
CA GLY A 489 -20.07 3.29 13.73
C GLY A 489 -20.13 4.24 14.95
N LEU A 490 -20.43 3.75 16.15
CA LEU A 490 -20.68 4.59 17.33
C LEU A 490 -19.45 4.92 18.20
N TRP A 491 -18.49 4.00 18.35
CA TRP A 491 -17.45 4.05 19.39
C TRP A 491 -16.78 5.41 19.62
N ASP A 492 -16.21 6.05 18.60
CA ASP A 492 -15.62 7.40 18.71
C ASP A 492 -16.62 8.54 18.50
N ARG A 493 -17.84 8.25 18.01
CA ARG A 493 -18.84 9.28 17.70
C ARG A 493 -19.75 9.63 18.88
N ILE A 494 -19.74 8.83 19.96
CA ILE A 494 -20.57 9.05 21.16
C ILE A 494 -19.97 10.01 22.18
N ALA A 495 -18.77 10.55 21.93
CA ALA A 495 -18.06 11.48 22.81
C ALA A 495 -18.94 12.67 23.28
N GLY A 496 -19.85 13.15 22.42
CA GLY A 496 -20.75 14.27 22.73
C GLY A 496 -21.91 13.93 23.67
N ASP A 497 -22.35 12.66 23.70
CA ASP A 497 -23.42 12.16 24.58
C ASP A 497 -23.44 10.62 24.60
N PRO A 498 -22.81 9.95 25.60
CA PRO A 498 -22.80 8.50 25.70
C PRO A 498 -24.05 7.92 26.39
N SER A 499 -25.04 8.74 26.76
CA SER A 499 -26.15 8.34 27.65
C SER A 499 -26.94 7.13 27.14
N ALA A 500 -27.22 7.08 25.83
CA ALA A 500 -27.96 5.98 25.21
C ALA A 500 -27.17 4.66 25.25
N VAL A 501 -25.85 4.71 25.07
CA VAL A 501 -24.97 3.53 25.15
C VAL A 501 -24.83 3.06 26.61
N ILE A 502 -24.72 4.00 27.56
CA ILE A 502 -24.71 3.68 28.99
C ILE A 502 -26.02 2.99 29.39
N ALA A 503 -27.17 3.49 28.91
CA ALA A 503 -28.46 2.86 29.16
C ALA A 503 -28.52 1.43 28.59
N ALA A 504 -27.94 1.20 27.41
CA ALA A 504 -27.91 -0.10 26.75
C ALA A 504 -27.08 -1.17 27.51
N LEU A 505 -26.17 -0.79 28.43
CA LEU A 505 -25.48 -1.74 29.32
C LEU A 505 -26.44 -2.55 30.20
N SER A 506 -27.62 -2.02 30.48
CA SER A 506 -28.68 -2.70 31.24
C SER A 506 -29.71 -3.41 30.35
N SER A 507 -29.42 -3.57 29.05
CA SER A 507 -30.33 -4.24 28.11
C SER A 507 -30.60 -5.68 28.54
N PRO A 508 -31.85 -6.17 28.42
CA PRO A 508 -32.15 -7.58 28.64
C PRO A 508 -31.56 -8.49 27.55
N SER A 509 -31.25 -7.95 26.35
CA SER A 509 -30.46 -8.67 25.35
C SER A 509 -29.00 -8.61 25.75
N ARG A 510 -28.41 -9.78 25.98
CA ARG A 510 -27.00 -9.92 26.31
C ARG A 510 -26.12 -9.38 25.18
N GLU A 511 -26.48 -9.64 23.93
CA GLU A 511 -25.77 -9.17 22.74
C GLU A 511 -25.73 -7.65 22.66
N ALA A 512 -26.86 -6.97 22.94
CA ALA A 512 -26.92 -5.52 22.98
C ALA A 512 -26.09 -4.93 24.14
N ALA A 513 -26.15 -5.54 25.33
CA ALA A 513 -25.37 -5.10 26.48
C ALA A 513 -23.85 -5.32 26.29
N ASP A 514 -23.46 -6.47 25.72
CA ASP A 514 -22.06 -6.79 25.39
C ASP A 514 -21.52 -5.83 24.31
N ARG A 515 -22.35 -5.45 23.34
CA ARG A 515 -21.99 -4.44 22.34
C ARG A 515 -21.84 -3.06 22.97
N ALA A 516 -22.74 -2.65 23.85
CA ALA A 516 -22.65 -1.37 24.56
C ALA A 516 -21.36 -1.28 25.40
N GLU A 517 -21.00 -2.38 26.07
CA GLU A 517 -19.74 -2.48 26.81
C GLU A 517 -18.54 -2.31 25.88
N TRP A 518 -18.50 -3.04 24.76
CA TRP A 518 -17.42 -2.93 23.79
C TRP A 518 -17.29 -1.50 23.23
N ILE A 519 -18.40 -0.85 22.88
CA ILE A 519 -18.43 0.54 22.39
C ILE A 519 -17.77 1.47 23.41
N LEU A 520 -18.15 1.37 24.70
CA LEU A 520 -17.61 2.24 25.76
C LEU A 520 -16.16 1.91 26.14
N VAL A 521 -15.74 0.65 26.02
CA VAL A 521 -14.33 0.26 26.19
C VAL A 521 -13.44 0.86 25.09
N LYS A 522 -13.99 1.10 23.90
CA LYS A 522 -13.23 1.66 22.76
C LYS A 522 -13.41 3.15 22.55
N ALA A 523 -14.42 3.75 23.16
CA ALA A 523 -14.73 5.16 23.01
C ALA A 523 -13.60 6.07 23.51
N ASP A 524 -13.58 7.28 22.96
CA ASP A 524 -12.71 8.37 23.39
C ASP A 524 -12.84 8.64 24.92
N PRO A 525 -11.73 8.95 25.64
CA PRO A 525 -11.75 9.20 27.09
C PRO A 525 -12.71 10.31 27.57
N SER A 526 -13.21 11.16 26.67
CA SER A 526 -14.26 12.14 26.97
C SER A 526 -15.56 11.53 27.52
N VAL A 527 -15.82 10.23 27.32
CA VAL A 527 -17.00 9.56 27.89
C VAL A 527 -16.85 9.20 29.38
N LEU A 528 -15.62 9.14 29.90
CA LEU A 528 -15.32 8.65 31.25
C LEU A 528 -16.03 9.42 32.39
N PRO A 529 -16.19 10.76 32.35
CA PRO A 529 -16.97 11.48 33.36
C PRO A 529 -18.42 11.01 33.48
N ALA A 530 -19.07 10.70 32.35
CA ALA A 530 -20.43 10.19 32.34
C ALA A 530 -20.52 8.78 32.94
N LEU A 531 -19.53 7.92 32.66
CA LEU A 531 -19.43 6.57 33.22
C LEU A 531 -19.22 6.59 34.74
N ARG A 532 -18.32 7.44 35.24
CA ARG A 532 -18.11 7.61 36.69
C ARG A 532 -19.37 8.10 37.38
N THR A 533 -20.10 9.03 36.75
CA THR A 533 -21.38 9.52 37.27
C THR A 533 -22.41 8.39 37.34
N ALA A 534 -22.57 7.62 36.25
CA ALA A 534 -23.48 6.48 36.19
C ALA A 534 -23.15 5.39 37.23
N LEU A 535 -21.86 5.19 37.53
CA LEU A 535 -21.41 4.21 38.51
C LEU A 535 -21.93 4.49 39.93
N THR A 536 -22.07 5.77 40.31
CA THR A 536 -22.48 6.16 41.68
C THR A 536 -23.91 5.73 42.04
N SER A 537 -24.77 5.52 41.05
CA SER A 537 -26.19 5.16 41.22
C SER A 537 -26.57 3.86 40.51
N ALA A 538 -25.57 3.07 40.08
CA ALA A 538 -25.78 1.87 39.28
C ALA A 538 -26.42 0.71 40.07
N SER A 539 -27.35 0.00 39.41
CA SER A 539 -27.81 -1.33 39.84
C SER A 539 -26.64 -2.33 39.85
N PRO A 540 -26.74 -3.45 40.60
CA PRO A 540 -25.63 -4.42 40.66
C PRO A 540 -25.17 -4.93 39.28
N ALA A 541 -26.10 -5.22 38.37
CA ALA A 541 -25.77 -5.69 37.02
C ALA A 541 -25.05 -4.62 36.17
N LEU A 542 -25.50 -3.36 36.25
CA LEU A 542 -24.87 -2.24 35.54
C LEU A 542 -23.50 -1.91 36.12
N ARG A 543 -23.37 -2.01 37.45
CA ARG A 543 -22.14 -1.70 38.19
C ARG A 543 -20.97 -2.56 37.76
N ILE A 544 -21.20 -3.87 37.57
CA ILE A 544 -20.16 -4.80 37.10
C ILE A 544 -19.55 -4.33 35.78
N ARG A 545 -20.40 -4.03 34.77
CA ARG A 545 -19.94 -3.57 33.45
C ARG A 545 -19.24 -2.22 33.52
N LEU A 546 -19.78 -1.26 34.29
CA LEU A 546 -19.14 0.05 34.45
C LEU A 546 -17.76 -0.05 35.08
N ILE A 547 -17.59 -0.91 36.10
CA ILE A 547 -16.28 -1.17 36.71
C ILE A 547 -15.31 -1.75 35.68
N GLN A 548 -15.77 -2.70 34.86
CA GLN A 548 -14.96 -3.30 33.79
C GLN A 548 -14.54 -2.27 32.73
N ILE A 549 -15.47 -1.43 32.27
CA ILE A 549 -15.17 -0.40 31.27
C ILE A 549 -14.13 0.59 31.81
N LEU A 550 -14.33 1.13 33.02
CA LEU A 550 -13.39 2.07 33.63
C LEU A 550 -12.01 1.44 33.86
N ALA A 551 -11.99 0.14 34.18
CA ALA A 551 -10.75 -0.62 34.32
C ALA A 551 -10.00 -0.75 32.99
N TRP A 552 -10.69 -1.18 31.93
CA TRP A 552 -10.10 -1.35 30.59
C TRP A 552 -9.66 -0.03 29.96
N GLN A 553 -10.35 1.07 30.26
CA GLN A 553 -10.00 2.42 29.86
C GLN A 553 -8.85 3.03 30.70
N GLY A 554 -8.42 2.36 31.78
CA GLY A 554 -7.36 2.86 32.66
C GLY A 554 -7.72 4.16 33.40
N ASP A 555 -9.01 4.38 33.72
CA ASP A 555 -9.50 5.64 34.27
C ASP A 555 -9.04 5.87 35.73
N GLN A 556 -7.90 6.52 35.91
CA GLN A 556 -7.35 6.89 37.22
C GLN A 556 -8.33 7.72 38.06
N ALA A 557 -9.16 8.56 37.43
CA ALA A 557 -10.13 9.39 38.14
C ALA A 557 -11.30 8.57 38.73
N ALA A 558 -11.46 7.30 38.34
CA ALA A 558 -12.43 6.39 38.95
C ALA A 558 -11.96 5.82 40.31
N THR A 559 -10.68 5.90 40.64
CA THR A 559 -10.11 5.29 41.85
C THR A 559 -10.84 5.68 43.15
N PRO A 560 -11.18 6.96 43.41
CA PRO A 560 -11.90 7.34 44.64
C PRO A 560 -13.31 6.72 44.71
N VAL A 561 -14.05 6.69 43.60
CA VAL A 561 -15.40 6.11 43.58
C VAL A 561 -15.36 4.59 43.73
N LEU A 562 -14.36 3.92 43.15
CA LEU A 562 -14.13 2.49 43.33
C LEU A 562 -13.79 2.13 44.78
N HIS A 563 -12.92 2.89 45.45
CA HIS A 563 -12.64 2.69 46.87
C HIS A 563 -13.87 2.92 47.75
N ALA A 564 -14.64 3.98 47.48
CA ALA A 564 -15.88 4.25 48.20
C ALA A 564 -16.88 3.08 48.05
N LEU A 565 -17.08 2.58 46.83
CA LEU A 565 -17.92 1.41 46.55
C LEU A 565 -17.43 0.16 47.28
N LYS A 566 -16.13 -0.10 47.30
CA LYS A 566 -15.53 -1.24 48.03
C LYS A 566 -15.87 -1.21 49.52
N THR A 567 -15.99 -0.01 50.11
CA THR A 567 -16.32 0.15 51.53
C THR A 567 -17.83 0.10 51.81
N SER A 568 -18.68 0.53 50.88
CA SER A 568 -20.13 0.62 51.07
C SER A 568 -20.89 -0.63 50.61
N ASP A 569 -20.34 -1.42 49.70
CA ASP A 569 -20.94 -2.64 49.18
C ASP A 569 -19.88 -3.75 49.00
N THR A 570 -20.08 -4.87 49.69
CA THR A 570 -19.11 -5.97 49.71
C THR A 570 -19.30 -6.98 48.57
N SER A 571 -20.36 -6.86 47.76
CA SER A 571 -20.65 -7.84 46.70
C SER A 571 -19.58 -7.90 45.61
N ASP A 572 -18.93 -6.76 45.32
CA ASP A 572 -18.08 -6.59 44.13
C ASP A 572 -16.59 -6.42 44.48
N VAL A 573 -16.18 -6.70 45.73
CA VAL A 573 -14.83 -6.42 46.24
C VAL A 573 -13.72 -7.01 45.36
N GLN A 574 -13.88 -8.26 44.91
CA GLN A 574 -12.88 -8.90 44.03
C GLN A 574 -12.77 -8.22 42.67
N LEU A 575 -13.90 -7.79 42.10
CA LEU A 575 -13.96 -7.08 40.82
C LEU A 575 -13.33 -5.69 40.95
N ILE A 576 -13.64 -4.97 42.03
CA ILE A 576 -13.05 -3.65 42.30
C ILE A 576 -11.53 -3.77 42.50
N ASP A 577 -11.07 -4.78 43.23
CA ASP A 577 -9.64 -5.03 43.43
C ASP A 577 -8.93 -5.37 42.13
N TRP A 578 -9.58 -6.12 41.24
CA TRP A 578 -9.08 -6.33 39.88
C TRP A 578 -9.04 -5.01 39.11
N ALA A 579 -10.11 -4.21 39.12
CA ALA A 579 -10.19 -2.96 38.39
C ALA A 579 -9.11 -1.96 38.81
N LEU A 580 -8.90 -1.77 40.11
CA LEU A 580 -7.86 -0.89 40.66
C LEU A 580 -6.45 -1.34 40.22
N ARG A 581 -6.18 -2.65 40.22
CA ARG A 581 -4.90 -3.19 39.70
C ARG A 581 -4.76 -2.94 38.20
N THR A 582 -5.81 -3.18 37.42
CA THR A 582 -5.80 -2.95 35.97
C THR A 582 -5.56 -1.48 35.64
N ILE A 583 -6.24 -0.55 36.34
CA ILE A 583 -6.05 0.90 36.19
C ILE A 583 -4.61 1.30 36.52
N ALA A 584 -4.02 0.74 37.58
CA ALA A 584 -2.63 0.99 37.93
C ALA A 584 -1.65 0.43 36.87
N LEU A 585 -1.94 -0.71 36.26
CA LEU A 585 -1.10 -1.30 35.20
C LEU A 585 -1.16 -0.52 33.89
N LEU A 586 -2.34 -0.02 33.51
CA LEU A 586 -2.54 0.75 32.28
C LEU A 586 -2.06 2.20 32.39
N HIS A 587 -1.82 2.67 33.61
CA HIS A 587 -1.19 3.96 33.84
C HIS A 587 0.31 3.76 33.97
N PHE A 588 1.03 4.00 32.88
CA PHE A 588 2.48 4.12 32.95
C PHE A 588 2.80 5.26 33.93
N PRO A 589 3.53 5.02 35.03
CA PRO A 589 4.08 6.13 35.79
C PRO A 589 4.86 6.98 34.80
N LYS A 590 4.63 8.30 34.78
CA LYS A 590 5.60 9.21 34.17
C LYS A 590 6.93 8.91 34.85
N GLU A 591 7.83 8.20 34.17
CA GLU A 591 9.18 7.95 34.67
C GLU A 591 9.93 9.29 34.71
N ASN A 592 9.71 10.06 35.77
CA ASN A 592 10.68 11.00 36.28
C ASN A 592 11.66 10.22 37.18
N ASN A 593 12.40 9.25 36.63
CA ASN A 593 13.46 8.56 37.39
C ASN A 593 14.62 8.06 36.50
N PHE A 594 15.01 8.85 35.48
CA PHE A 594 16.38 8.84 34.95
C PHE A 594 17.11 10.11 35.40
N ALA A 595 17.16 10.32 36.70
CA ALA A 595 18.14 11.21 37.32
C ALA A 595 18.54 10.59 38.65
N SER A 596 19.85 10.33 38.80
CA SER A 596 20.54 9.74 39.95
C SER A 596 20.37 8.23 40.17
N ALA A 597 21.19 7.47 39.45
CA ALA A 597 22.02 6.46 40.12
C ALA A 597 23.45 6.66 39.60
N GLU A 598 24.35 6.99 40.53
CA GLU A 598 25.80 7.17 40.34
C GLU A 598 26.50 5.93 39.76
#